data_AF-A0A7S1VS65-F1
#
_entry.id   AF-A0A7S1VS65-F1
#
_cell.length_a   1.000
_cell.length_b   1.000
_cell.length_c   1.000
_cell.angle_alpha   90.00
_cell.angle_beta   90.00
_cell.angle_gamma   90.00
#
_symmetry.space_group_name_H-M   'P 1'
#
loop_
_entity.id
_entity.type
_entity.pdbx_description
1 polymer ?
#
loop_
_entity_poly.entity_id
_entity_poly.type
_entity_poly.pdbx_seq_one_letter_code
_entity_poly.pdbx_strand_id
1 'polypeptide(L)'
;PHPRPTLRTLDELLLLLPLSPLAMTSLPNKPKDSPFRQQRLPAWQPILTPKPVIGCFFLIGVIFIPLGAGLLGASNSTVDLQWRYDNVSSCRDCPNGGSFNEFSGESGDECNVTETCKIQVEIPERLEPPVYFYYKLNNYYQNHRRYVKSRSDLMLRGEEVTASDIEDCEPIVSVPWAEDADDPANFWL
;
A
#
# COMPACT_ATOMS: atom_id res chain seq x y z
N PRO A 1 67.99 35.34 35.38
CA PRO A 1 67.06 35.28 34.23
C PRO A 1 67.70 34.55 33.04
N HIS A 2 67.31 33.30 32.84
CA HIS A 2 67.67 32.47 31.68
C HIS A 2 67.20 33.08 30.36
N PRO A 3 67.88 32.73 29.26
CA PRO A 3 67.16 32.09 28.16
C PRO A 3 67.81 30.77 27.72
N ARG A 4 66.95 29.79 27.39
CA ARG A 4 67.33 28.49 26.83
C ARG A 4 67.44 28.59 25.30
N PRO A 5 68.42 27.93 24.66
CA PRO A 5 68.41 27.69 23.22
C PRO A 5 67.59 26.42 22.86
N THR A 6 66.87 26.48 21.74
CA THR A 6 66.06 25.40 21.17
C THR A 6 66.93 24.45 20.32
N LEU A 7 66.88 23.14 20.63
CA LEU A 7 67.53 22.07 19.87
C LEU A 7 66.68 21.63 18.67
N ARG A 8 67.29 21.68 17.49
CA ARG A 8 66.89 20.99 16.25
C ARG A 8 67.22 19.50 16.35
N THR A 9 66.60 18.72 15.46
CA THR A 9 66.97 17.38 14.93
C THR A 9 66.19 16.17 15.46
N LEU A 10 65.38 15.58 14.58
CA LEU A 10 65.01 14.15 14.55
C LEU A 10 64.52 13.71 13.16
N ASP A 11 64.02 14.64 12.32
CA ASP A 11 63.50 14.30 10.98
C ASP A 11 64.56 14.06 9.89
N GLU A 12 65.81 14.50 10.07
CA GLU A 12 66.87 14.31 9.06
C GLU A 12 67.59 12.95 9.11
N LEU A 13 67.36 12.13 10.14
CA LEU A 13 68.17 10.91 10.36
C LEU A 13 67.54 9.61 9.82
N LEU A 14 66.33 9.67 9.26
CA LEU A 14 65.57 8.50 8.81
C LEU A 14 65.65 8.23 7.29
N LEU A 15 66.37 9.07 6.53
CA LEU A 15 66.45 8.97 5.07
C LEU A 15 67.67 8.21 4.52
N LEU A 16 68.50 7.57 5.36
CA LEU A 16 69.78 6.95 4.94
C LEU A 16 69.93 5.46 5.23
N LEU A 17 68.85 4.66 5.24
CA LEU A 17 68.97 3.19 5.23
C LEU A 17 68.43 2.60 3.92
N PRO A 18 69.28 1.94 3.11
CA PRO A 18 68.84 1.34 1.86
C PRO A 18 68.02 0.08 2.14
N LEU A 19 66.72 0.12 1.82
CA LEU A 19 65.84 -1.05 1.84
C LEU A 19 66.14 -1.93 0.61
N SER A 20 66.78 -3.07 0.83
CA SER A 20 66.77 -4.17 -0.14
C SER A 20 65.37 -4.80 -0.22
N PRO A 21 64.86 -5.18 -1.40
CA PRO A 21 63.54 -5.79 -1.50
C PRO A 21 63.60 -7.26 -1.04
N LEU A 22 63.00 -7.55 0.12
CA LEU A 22 62.70 -8.93 0.53
C LEU A 22 61.64 -9.52 -0.40
N ALA A 23 61.97 -10.59 -1.12
CA ALA A 23 61.03 -11.37 -1.89
C ALA A 23 59.97 -12.01 -0.95
N MET A 24 58.71 -11.61 -1.10
CA MET A 24 57.62 -11.94 -0.17
C MET A 24 56.96 -13.26 -0.57
N THR A 25 57.28 -14.36 0.14
CA THR A 25 56.53 -15.62 0.06
C THR A 25 55.16 -15.48 0.71
N SER A 26 54.08 -15.90 0.04
CA SER A 26 52.69 -15.68 0.49
C SER A 26 52.34 -16.45 1.78
N LEU A 27 51.83 -15.75 2.80
CA LEU A 27 51.42 -16.32 4.09
C LEU A 27 50.15 -17.21 3.97
N PRO A 28 50.05 -18.30 4.76
CA PRO A 28 48.98 -19.31 4.65
C PRO A 28 47.56 -18.76 4.94
N ASN A 29 47.45 -17.67 5.70
CA ASN A 29 46.18 -17.03 6.05
C ASN A 29 45.93 -15.72 5.28
N LYS A 30 46.66 -15.48 4.18
CA LYS A 30 46.43 -14.28 3.37
C LYS A 30 45.04 -14.36 2.70
N PRO A 31 44.16 -13.38 2.90
CA PRO A 31 42.88 -13.35 2.21
C PRO A 31 43.09 -13.31 0.70
N LYS A 32 42.24 -14.06 -0.03
CA LYS A 32 42.31 -14.15 -1.48
C LYS A 32 42.19 -12.77 -2.13
N ASP A 33 43.19 -12.44 -2.94
CA ASP A 33 43.27 -11.21 -3.72
C ASP A 33 42.30 -11.31 -4.91
N SER A 34 41.05 -10.90 -4.69
CA SER A 34 40.02 -10.85 -5.74
C SER A 34 39.30 -9.50 -5.67
N PRO A 35 38.90 -8.91 -6.82
CA PRO A 35 38.22 -7.61 -6.85
C PRO A 35 36.97 -7.55 -5.97
N PHE A 36 36.22 -8.66 -5.86
CA PHE A 36 35.06 -8.78 -4.98
C PHE A 36 35.45 -8.72 -3.49
N ARG A 37 36.39 -9.56 -3.03
CA ARG A 37 36.80 -9.60 -1.62
C ARG A 37 37.57 -8.37 -1.16
N GLN A 38 38.24 -7.69 -2.09
CA GLN A 38 38.95 -6.44 -1.84
C GLN A 38 38.08 -5.19 -2.01
N GLN A 39 36.80 -5.35 -2.37
CA GLN A 39 35.87 -4.24 -2.63
C GLN A 39 36.39 -3.27 -3.70
N ARG A 40 37.07 -3.82 -4.72
CA ARG A 40 37.61 -3.10 -5.89
C ARG A 40 36.84 -3.44 -7.17
N LEU A 41 35.55 -3.73 -7.03
CA LEU A 41 34.68 -3.89 -8.21
C LEU A 41 34.57 -2.56 -8.95
N PRO A 42 34.45 -2.58 -10.29
CA PRO A 42 34.18 -1.36 -11.05
C PRO A 42 32.85 -0.78 -10.56
N ALA A 43 32.92 0.39 -9.95
CA ALA A 43 31.77 1.12 -9.47
C ALA A 43 31.66 2.43 -10.26
N TRP A 44 30.46 2.75 -10.71
CA TRP A 44 30.16 4.07 -11.18
C TRP A 44 29.76 4.94 -9.99
N GLN A 45 30.46 6.07 -9.82
CA GLN A 45 30.18 7.03 -8.77
C GLN A 45 29.60 8.30 -9.41
N PRO A 46 28.27 8.42 -9.55
CA PRO A 46 27.67 9.61 -10.10
C PRO A 46 27.82 10.78 -9.12
N ILE A 47 28.69 11.73 -9.46
CA ILE A 47 28.78 13.01 -8.74
C ILE A 47 27.71 13.93 -9.33
N LEU A 48 26.69 14.26 -8.54
CA LEU A 48 25.60 15.15 -8.96
C LEU A 48 26.12 16.58 -9.10
N THR A 49 26.53 16.93 -10.32
CA THR A 49 26.90 18.31 -10.67
C THR A 49 25.69 19.05 -11.25
N PRO A 50 25.59 20.39 -11.10
CA PRO A 50 24.38 21.13 -11.50
C PRO A 50 24.02 20.99 -12.99
N LYS A 51 25.00 20.92 -13.90
CA LYS A 51 24.78 20.87 -15.35
C LYS A 51 24.00 19.63 -15.84
N PRO A 52 24.45 18.38 -15.55
CA PRO A 52 23.69 17.19 -15.94
C PRO A 52 22.33 17.11 -15.24
N VAL A 53 22.25 17.58 -13.99
CA VAL A 53 21.00 17.58 -13.22
C VAL A 53 19.95 18.48 -13.88
N ILE A 54 20.32 19.70 -14.30
CA ILE A 54 19.42 20.61 -15.03
C ILE A 54 18.96 19.96 -16.35
N GLY A 55 19.86 19.31 -17.09
CA GLY A 55 19.51 18.60 -18.33
C GLY A 55 18.50 17.48 -18.10
N CYS A 56 18.70 16.65 -17.07
CA CYS A 56 17.77 15.59 -16.69
C CYS A 56 16.39 16.15 -16.33
N PHE A 57 16.32 17.21 -15.52
CA PHE A 57 15.04 17.83 -15.16
C PHE A 57 14.31 18.42 -16.37
N PHE A 58 15.04 19.04 -17.30
CA PHE A 58 14.44 19.56 -18.53
C PHE A 58 13.85 18.44 -19.39
N LEU A 59 14.58 17.33 -19.55
CA LEU A 59 14.11 16.16 -20.28
C LEU A 59 12.85 15.55 -19.65
N ILE A 60 12.85 15.36 -18.32
CA ILE A 60 11.69 14.85 -17.58
C ILE A 60 10.51 15.80 -17.73
N GLY A 61 10.73 17.12 -17.66
CA GLY A 61 9.70 18.13 -17.86
C GLY A 61 9.07 18.07 -19.25
N VAL A 62 9.90 17.99 -20.31
CA VAL A 62 9.42 17.88 -21.69
C VAL A 62 8.57 16.62 -21.91
N ILE A 63 8.82 15.54 -21.16
CA ILE A 63 8.02 14.31 -21.25
C ILE A 63 6.75 14.40 -20.40
N PHE A 64 6.85 14.88 -19.15
CA PHE A 64 5.73 14.88 -18.20
C PHE A 64 4.72 16.01 -18.44
N ILE A 65 5.12 17.14 -19.04
CA ILE A 65 4.18 18.21 -19.38
C ILE A 65 3.12 17.75 -20.40
N PRO A 66 3.47 17.20 -21.59
CA PRO A 66 2.46 16.74 -22.54
C PRO A 66 1.69 15.52 -22.02
N LEU A 67 2.35 14.62 -21.28
CA LEU A 67 1.67 13.49 -20.63
C LEU A 67 0.62 13.99 -19.63
N GLY A 68 0.99 14.94 -18.77
CA GLY A 68 0.08 15.56 -17.80
C GLY A 68 -1.07 16.32 -18.48
N ALA A 69 -0.79 17.04 -19.56
CA ALA A 69 -1.83 17.71 -20.35
C ALA A 69 -2.82 16.71 -20.97
N GLY A 70 -2.32 15.59 -21.52
CA GLY A 70 -3.15 14.51 -22.03
C GLY A 70 -4.02 13.85 -20.96
N LEU A 71 -3.44 13.54 -19.80
CA LEU A 71 -4.16 12.97 -18.66
C LEU A 71 -5.22 13.94 -18.11
N LEU A 72 -4.91 15.24 -18.02
CA LEU A 72 -5.86 16.26 -17.58
C LEU A 72 -7.01 16.41 -18.57
N GLY A 73 -6.72 16.38 -19.88
CA GLY A 73 -7.75 16.37 -20.92
C GLY A 73 -8.69 15.17 -20.80
N ALA A 74 -8.13 13.97 -20.61
CA ALA A 74 -8.92 12.75 -20.41
C ALA A 74 -9.71 12.74 -19.09
N SER A 75 -9.17 13.35 -18.03
CA SER A 75 -9.87 13.49 -16.75
C SER A 75 -11.07 14.42 -16.86
N ASN A 76 -10.93 15.53 -17.59
CA ASN A 76 -12.00 16.52 -17.74
C ASN A 76 -13.12 16.06 -18.70
N SER A 77 -12.89 15.03 -19.53
CA SER A 77 -13.94 14.47 -20.39
C SER A 77 -14.88 13.49 -19.68
N THR A 78 -14.59 13.14 -18.42
CA THR A 78 -15.43 12.20 -17.65
C THR A 78 -16.42 12.99 -16.81
N VAL A 79 -17.71 12.70 -16.97
CA VAL A 79 -18.79 13.28 -16.14
C VAL A 79 -19.12 12.31 -15.01
N ASP A 80 -18.92 12.74 -13.77
CA ASP A 80 -19.30 12.00 -12.57
C ASP A 80 -20.42 12.72 -11.80
N LEU A 81 -21.47 11.97 -11.45
CA LEU A 81 -22.59 12.48 -10.68
C LEU A 81 -22.79 11.62 -9.44
N GLN A 82 -22.84 12.25 -8.26
CA GLN A 82 -22.97 11.57 -6.98
C GLN A 82 -24.16 12.11 -6.19
N TRP A 83 -25.11 11.22 -5.84
CA TRP A 83 -26.22 11.54 -4.94
C TRP A 83 -26.12 10.72 -3.66
N ARG A 84 -26.34 11.40 -2.53
CA ARG A 84 -26.37 10.79 -1.20
C ARG A 84 -27.83 10.44 -0.86
N TYR A 85 -28.09 9.21 -0.43
CA TYR A 85 -29.47 8.73 -0.19
C TYR A 85 -29.79 8.48 1.29
N ASP A 86 -28.79 8.35 2.15
CA ASP A 86 -28.94 8.10 3.59
C ASP A 86 -29.43 9.33 4.38
N ASN A 87 -29.48 10.51 3.76
CA ASN A 87 -30.05 11.73 4.32
C ASN A 87 -31.52 11.97 3.94
N VAL A 88 -32.11 11.09 3.12
CA VAL A 88 -33.49 11.21 2.67
C VAL A 88 -34.41 10.46 3.64
N SER A 89 -35.40 11.15 4.22
CA SER A 89 -36.33 10.56 5.20
C SER A 89 -37.06 9.32 4.66
N SER A 90 -37.49 9.33 3.38
CA SER A 90 -38.11 8.16 2.76
C SER A 90 -37.20 6.94 2.60
N CYS A 91 -35.87 7.12 2.69
CA CYS A 91 -34.90 6.02 2.65
C CYS A 91 -34.37 5.65 4.04
N ARG A 92 -34.55 6.53 5.03
CA ARG A 92 -33.93 6.44 6.36
C ARG A 92 -34.92 6.05 7.45
N ASP A 93 -36.13 6.61 7.36
CA ASP A 93 -37.14 6.52 8.40
C ASP A 93 -38.04 5.32 8.12
N CYS A 94 -38.29 4.55 9.16
CA CYS A 94 -39.17 3.40 9.09
C CYS A 94 -40.61 3.85 9.34
N PRO A 95 -41.61 3.15 8.77
CA PRO A 95 -43.03 3.51 8.95
C PRO A 95 -43.47 3.63 10.42
N ASN A 96 -42.79 2.92 11.33
CA ASN A 96 -43.09 2.90 12.76
C ASN A 96 -42.36 4.01 13.57
N GLY A 97 -41.67 4.95 12.92
CA GLY A 97 -41.02 6.09 13.59
C GLY A 97 -39.59 5.83 14.09
N GLY A 98 -39.01 4.68 13.77
CA GLY A 98 -37.59 4.39 13.98
C GLY A 98 -36.71 4.92 12.83
N SER A 99 -35.46 5.30 13.12
CA SER A 99 -34.45 5.64 12.10
C SER A 99 -33.46 4.47 11.99
N PHE A 100 -33.13 4.03 10.77
CA PHE A 100 -32.18 2.94 10.51
C PHE A 100 -30.81 3.11 11.22
N ASN A 101 -30.45 4.35 11.55
CA ASN A 101 -29.16 4.73 12.11
C ASN A 101 -29.08 4.56 13.64
N GLU A 102 -30.19 4.21 14.29
CA GLU A 102 -30.25 4.02 15.72
C GLU A 102 -30.21 2.52 16.01
N PHE A 103 -28.99 1.98 16.14
CA PHE A 103 -28.78 0.68 16.76
C PHE A 103 -28.98 0.84 18.27
N SER A 104 -30.22 1.09 18.70
CA SER A 104 -30.61 0.86 20.07
C SER A 104 -30.69 -0.66 20.23
N GLY A 105 -29.87 -1.21 21.14
CA GLY A 105 -29.83 -2.64 21.46
C GLY A 105 -31.10 -3.16 22.14
N GLU A 106 -32.26 -2.55 21.88
CA GLU A 106 -33.57 -3.02 22.27
C GLU A 106 -34.28 -3.53 21.02
N SER A 107 -34.46 -4.85 20.99
CA SER A 107 -35.37 -5.57 20.11
C SER A 107 -36.79 -5.02 20.29
N GLY A 108 -37.16 -4.01 19.50
CA GLY A 108 -38.45 -3.33 19.64
C GLY A 108 -39.15 -3.05 18.32
N ASP A 109 -38.45 -2.49 17.33
CA ASP A 109 -39.07 -2.15 16.04
C ASP A 109 -38.25 -2.71 14.89
N GLU A 110 -38.68 -3.88 14.41
CA GLU A 110 -38.23 -4.43 13.14
C GLU A 110 -38.64 -3.42 12.05
N CYS A 111 -37.68 -2.62 11.59
CA CYS A 111 -37.83 -1.83 10.37
C CYS A 111 -38.05 -2.79 9.21
N ASN A 112 -39.31 -3.13 8.96
CA ASN A 112 -39.68 -3.97 7.83
C ASN A 112 -39.55 -3.10 6.58
N VAL A 113 -38.32 -3.02 6.04
CA VAL A 113 -37.98 -2.26 4.83
C VAL A 113 -38.52 -3.02 3.61
N THR A 114 -39.84 -3.22 3.55
CA THR A 114 -40.49 -3.69 2.33
C THR A 114 -40.72 -2.56 1.33
N GLU A 115 -40.51 -1.30 1.75
CA GLU A 115 -40.71 -0.14 0.91
C GLU A 115 -39.42 0.21 0.16
N THR A 116 -39.49 0.11 -1.17
CA THR A 116 -38.40 0.54 -2.05
C THR A 116 -38.25 2.07 -1.98
N CYS A 117 -37.09 2.57 -1.56
CA CYS A 117 -36.84 4.00 -1.62
C CYS A 117 -36.68 4.48 -3.08
N LYS A 118 -37.46 5.49 -3.47
CA LYS A 118 -37.41 6.10 -4.81
C LYS A 118 -36.83 7.49 -4.70
N ILE A 119 -35.76 7.75 -5.44
CA ILE A 119 -35.06 9.03 -5.45
C ILE A 119 -35.17 9.61 -6.86
N GLN A 120 -35.59 10.86 -6.96
CA GLN A 120 -35.56 11.58 -8.23
C GLN A 120 -34.19 12.22 -8.40
N VAL A 121 -33.59 11.99 -9.55
CA VAL A 121 -32.22 12.37 -9.87
C VAL A 121 -32.25 13.25 -11.11
N GLU A 122 -31.70 14.46 -11.01
CA GLU A 122 -31.57 15.38 -12.14
C GLU A 122 -30.18 15.26 -12.76
N ILE A 123 -30.14 15.06 -14.09
CA ILE A 123 -28.90 14.91 -14.85
C ILE A 123 -28.69 16.20 -15.67
N PRO A 124 -27.79 17.10 -15.24
CA PRO A 124 -27.66 18.44 -15.85
C PRO A 124 -26.97 18.42 -17.21
N GLU A 125 -26.16 17.40 -17.48
CA GLU A 125 -25.32 17.30 -18.69
C GLU A 125 -25.52 15.96 -19.40
N ARG A 126 -25.25 15.93 -20.71
CA ARG A 126 -25.39 14.72 -21.50
C ARG A 126 -24.28 13.72 -21.16
N LEU A 127 -24.66 12.55 -20.66
CA LEU A 127 -23.72 11.43 -20.46
C LEU A 127 -23.43 10.73 -21.80
N GLU A 128 -22.15 10.67 -22.17
CA GLU A 128 -21.70 9.88 -23.31
C GLU A 128 -21.63 8.38 -22.93
N PRO A 129 -22.08 7.45 -23.79
CA PRO A 129 -21.95 6.01 -23.52
C PRO A 129 -20.47 5.57 -23.46
N PRO A 130 -20.11 4.56 -22.64
CA PRO A 130 -20.95 3.77 -21.74
C PRO A 130 -21.21 4.46 -20.38
N VAL A 131 -22.41 4.25 -19.83
CA VAL A 131 -22.80 4.77 -18.51
C VAL A 131 -22.65 3.67 -17.46
N TYR A 132 -21.94 3.96 -16.38
CA TYR A 132 -21.77 3.06 -15.24
C TYR A 132 -22.52 3.57 -14.02
N PHE A 133 -23.08 2.65 -13.24
CA PHE A 133 -23.74 2.95 -11.97
C PHE A 133 -22.97 2.31 -10.83
N TYR A 134 -22.59 3.12 -9.84
CA TYR A 134 -21.84 2.68 -8.68
C TYR A 134 -22.56 3.08 -7.40
N TYR A 135 -22.48 2.23 -6.38
CA TYR A 135 -22.85 2.57 -5.01
C TYR A 135 -21.59 2.92 -4.22
N LYS A 136 -21.71 3.88 -3.30
CA LYS A 136 -20.59 4.35 -2.47
C LYS A 136 -20.96 4.21 -0.99
N LEU A 137 -20.15 3.45 -0.27
CA LEU A 137 -20.24 3.29 1.18
C LEU A 137 -19.11 4.08 1.84
N ASN A 138 -19.46 4.99 2.74
CA ASN A 138 -18.49 5.73 3.55
C ASN A 138 -18.40 5.10 4.94
N ASN A 139 -17.24 5.22 5.59
CA ASN A 139 -16.98 4.67 6.93
C ASN A 139 -17.21 3.14 7.03
N TYR A 140 -16.94 2.41 5.95
CA TYR A 140 -17.00 0.95 5.87
C TYR A 140 -15.61 0.37 5.57
N TYR A 141 -14.99 -0.28 6.56
CA TYR A 141 -13.57 -0.69 6.52
C TYR A 141 -13.38 -2.11 6.00
N GLN A 142 -13.54 -2.31 4.69
CA GLN A 142 -13.30 -3.61 4.04
C GLN A 142 -11.83 -4.07 4.10
N ASN A 143 -10.90 -3.14 4.32
CA ASN A 143 -9.47 -3.45 4.39
C ASN A 143 -9.00 -3.98 5.76
N HIS A 144 -9.91 -4.16 6.72
CA HIS A 144 -9.54 -4.70 8.02
C HIS A 144 -9.01 -6.15 7.87
N ARG A 145 -7.85 -6.46 8.46
CA ARG A 145 -7.17 -7.77 8.28
C ARG A 145 -8.09 -8.96 8.49
N ARG A 146 -8.92 -8.95 9.55
CA ARG A 146 -9.86 -10.03 9.84
C ARG A 146 -11.00 -10.09 8.81
N TYR A 147 -11.48 -8.94 8.34
CA TYR A 147 -12.56 -8.88 7.35
C TYR A 147 -12.12 -9.46 6.00
N VAL A 148 -10.92 -9.08 5.54
CA VAL A 148 -10.35 -9.61 4.28
C VAL A 148 -10.10 -11.12 4.36
N LYS A 149 -9.74 -11.60 5.55
CA LYS A 149 -9.44 -13.01 5.81
C LYS A 149 -10.71 -13.87 5.97
N SER A 150 -11.81 -13.27 6.44
CA SER A 150 -13.06 -13.95 6.77
C SER A 150 -13.88 -14.33 5.54
N ARG A 151 -13.31 -15.17 4.66
CA ARG A 151 -13.97 -15.73 3.48
C ARG A 151 -13.30 -17.05 3.09
N SER A 152 -14.05 -17.94 2.44
CA SER A 152 -13.52 -19.19 1.90
C SER A 152 -13.52 -19.18 0.36
N ASP A 153 -12.32 -19.15 -0.24
CA ASP A 153 -12.17 -19.18 -1.70
C ASP A 153 -12.57 -20.55 -2.29
N LEU A 154 -12.61 -21.61 -1.49
CA LEU A 154 -13.09 -22.94 -1.89
C LEU A 154 -14.62 -22.94 -2.00
N MET A 155 -15.31 -22.36 -1.02
CA MET A 155 -16.78 -22.22 -1.05
C MET A 155 -17.25 -21.30 -2.18
N LEU A 156 -16.54 -20.18 -2.41
CA LEU A 156 -16.85 -19.27 -3.52
C LEU A 156 -16.64 -19.91 -4.90
N ARG A 157 -15.86 -21.00 -4.98
CA ARG A 157 -15.73 -21.84 -6.18
C ARG A 157 -16.79 -22.94 -6.28
N GLY A 158 -17.58 -23.17 -5.23
CA GLY A 158 -18.58 -24.23 -5.15
C GLY A 158 -18.02 -25.61 -4.79
N GLU A 159 -16.84 -25.66 -4.15
CA GLU A 159 -16.26 -26.91 -3.64
C GLU A 159 -16.79 -27.21 -2.22
N GLU A 160 -17.01 -28.49 -1.91
CA GLU A 160 -17.35 -28.92 -0.55
C GLU A 160 -16.12 -28.76 0.35
N VAL A 161 -16.28 -28.06 1.48
CA VAL A 161 -15.22 -27.78 2.44
C VAL A 161 -15.56 -28.39 3.80
N THR A 162 -14.54 -28.68 4.59
CA THR A 162 -14.70 -29.10 5.98
C THR A 162 -14.49 -27.93 6.94
N ALA A 163 -14.87 -28.08 8.20
CA ALA A 163 -14.68 -27.05 9.23
C ALA A 163 -13.21 -26.60 9.36
N SER A 164 -12.24 -27.51 9.18
CA SER A 164 -10.80 -27.17 9.20
C SER A 164 -10.34 -26.33 8.02
N ASP A 165 -11.06 -26.37 6.89
CA ASP A 165 -10.70 -25.60 5.70
C ASP A 165 -11.15 -24.14 5.79
N ILE A 166 -11.98 -23.80 6.79
CA ILE A 166 -12.63 -22.49 6.95
C ILE A 166 -12.36 -21.82 8.31
N GLU A 167 -11.31 -22.22 9.02
CA GLU A 167 -10.84 -21.57 10.26
C GLU A 167 -10.62 -20.05 10.09
N ASP A 168 -10.29 -19.64 8.86
CA ASP A 168 -10.07 -18.25 8.49
C ASP A 168 -11.35 -17.38 8.53
N CYS A 169 -12.54 -18.02 8.53
CA CYS A 169 -13.86 -17.39 8.55
C CYS A 169 -14.37 -17.03 9.95
N GLU A 170 -13.58 -17.27 11.01
CA GLU A 170 -13.94 -16.84 12.36
C GLU A 170 -14.18 -15.31 12.43
N PRO A 171 -15.28 -14.86 13.07
CA PRO A 171 -16.07 -15.59 14.07
C PRO A 171 -17.35 -16.26 13.54
N ILE A 172 -17.74 -16.07 12.27
CA ILE A 172 -19.02 -16.56 11.75
C ILE A 172 -18.74 -17.67 10.75
N VAL A 173 -18.90 -18.93 11.20
CA VAL A 173 -18.59 -20.12 10.40
C VAL A 173 -19.88 -20.86 10.02
N SER A 174 -20.74 -21.15 11.00
CA SER A 174 -22.02 -21.84 10.81
C SER A 174 -23.21 -21.05 11.35
N VAL A 175 -24.43 -21.42 10.93
CA VAL A 175 -25.66 -20.78 11.41
C VAL A 175 -25.82 -20.99 12.93
N PRO A 176 -26.26 -19.97 13.70
CA PRO A 176 -26.31 -20.05 15.16
C PRO A 176 -27.22 -21.14 15.74
N TRP A 177 -28.15 -21.68 14.93
CA TRP A 177 -29.12 -22.70 15.33
C TRP A 177 -28.82 -24.08 14.73
N ALA A 178 -27.63 -24.28 14.15
CA ALA A 178 -27.21 -25.59 13.66
C ALA A 178 -27.04 -26.58 14.82
N GLU A 179 -27.60 -27.78 14.68
CA GLU A 179 -27.37 -28.89 15.62
C GLU A 179 -25.94 -29.41 15.49
N ASP A 180 -25.42 -29.46 14.25
CA ASP A 180 -24.06 -29.86 13.91
C ASP A 180 -23.32 -28.68 13.26
N ALA A 181 -22.40 -28.07 14.01
CA ALA A 181 -21.62 -26.93 13.56
C ALA A 181 -20.56 -27.28 12.50
N ASP A 182 -20.24 -28.57 12.35
CA ASP A 182 -19.28 -29.11 11.39
C ASP A 182 -19.93 -29.60 10.08
N ASP A 183 -21.26 -29.56 9.99
CA ASP A 183 -21.98 -29.94 8.76
C ASP A 183 -21.84 -28.83 7.71
N PRO A 184 -21.27 -29.11 6.52
CA PRO A 184 -21.11 -28.11 5.45
C PRO A 184 -22.42 -27.50 4.97
N ALA A 185 -23.57 -28.16 5.18
CA ALA A 185 -24.88 -27.58 4.86
C ALA A 185 -25.25 -26.37 5.75
N ASN A 186 -24.58 -26.23 6.90
CA ASN A 186 -24.84 -25.20 7.89
C ASN A 186 -23.86 -24.02 7.83
N PHE A 187 -22.87 -24.05 6.92
CA PHE A 187 -21.89 -22.98 6.79
C PHE A 187 -22.48 -21.71 6.14
N TRP A 188 -21.97 -20.55 6.57
CA TRP A 188 -22.27 -19.29 5.90
C TRP A 188 -21.49 -19.18 4.57
N LEU A 189 -22.17 -18.70 3.53
CA LEU A 189 -21.56 -18.36 2.23
C LEU A 189 -20.58 -17.19 2.34
#